data_AF-A0A952AIT5-F1
#
_entry.id   AF-A0A952AIT5-F1
#
_cell.length_a   1.000
_cell.length_b   1.000
_cell.length_c   1.000
_cell.angle_alpha   90.00
_cell.angle_beta   90.00
_cell.angle_gamma   90.00
#
_symmetry.space_group_name_H-M   'P 1'
#
loop_
_entity.id
_entity.type
_entity.pdbx_description
1 polymer ?
#
loop_
_entity_poly.entity_id
_entity_poly.type
_entity_poly.pdbx_seq_one_letter_code
_entity_poly.pdbx_strand_id
1 'polypeptide(L)'
;MKRNKYGETLLGTLIIVAIIAIIMLSIGKLVQYDSGLNFEYNKKNYLDILSKNTNSISKKINLTNYQLNENIYLYKTGNTILALSGNLNSDFKYINYLGEYINSGSYNGVILERNCLIKKDFFDKNILNCEIKEITKK
;
A
#
# COMPACT_ATOMS: atom_id res chain seq x y z
N MET A 1 25.90 63.21 -5.93
CA MET A 1 24.69 62.35 -5.75
C MET A 1 24.72 61.78 -4.33
N LYS A 2 23.82 62.22 -3.44
CA LYS A 2 23.76 61.69 -2.06
C LYS A 2 23.20 60.27 -2.11
N ARG A 3 24.03 59.26 -1.83
CA ARG A 3 23.60 57.86 -1.64
C ARG A 3 22.56 57.82 -0.53
N ASN A 4 21.34 57.39 -0.86
CA ASN A 4 20.25 57.31 0.10
C ASN A 4 20.44 56.05 0.96
N LYS A 5 21.01 56.21 2.16
CA LYS A 5 21.32 55.11 3.10
C LYS A 5 20.11 54.22 3.40
N TYR A 6 18.91 54.78 3.42
CA TYR A 6 17.67 54.03 3.65
C TYR A 6 17.34 53.06 2.50
N GLY A 7 17.66 53.44 1.24
CA GLY A 7 17.45 52.58 0.07
C GLY A 7 18.41 51.40 0.01
N GLU A 8 19.67 51.59 0.39
CA GLU A 8 20.66 50.51 0.49
C GLU A 8 20.31 49.51 1.62
N THR A 9 19.75 50.00 2.74
CA THR A 9 19.33 49.14 3.86
C THR A 9 18.09 48.30 3.50
N LEU A 10 17.13 48.88 2.76
CA LEU A 10 15.90 48.21 2.32
C LEU A 10 16.17 47.16 1.23
N LEU A 11 17.08 47.48 0.29
CA LEU A 11 17.53 46.53 -0.73
C LEU A 11 18.28 45.35 -0.11
N GLY A 12 19.14 45.62 0.88
CA GLY A 12 19.86 44.58 1.63
C GLY A 12 18.92 43.64 2.38
N THR A 13 17.85 44.18 3.01
CA THR A 13 16.85 43.33 3.68
C THR A 13 16.04 42.50 2.69
N LEU A 14 15.66 43.07 1.54
CA LEU A 14 14.95 42.34 0.47
C LEU A 14 15.77 41.16 -0.06
N ILE A 15 17.08 41.35 -0.26
CA ILE A 15 17.97 40.29 -0.73
C ILE A 15 18.05 39.15 0.30
N ILE A 16 18.18 39.47 1.59
CA ILE A 16 18.22 38.47 2.67
C ILE A 16 16.91 37.67 2.74
N VAL A 17 15.76 38.35 2.66
CA VAL A 17 14.44 37.68 2.66
C VAL A 17 14.28 36.77 1.44
N ALA A 18 14.72 37.21 0.26
CA ALA A 18 14.69 36.39 -0.95
C ALA A 18 15.56 35.13 -0.83
N ILE A 19 16.77 35.25 -0.25
CA ILE A 19 17.66 34.11 0.00
C ILE A 19 17.00 33.11 0.97
N ILE A 20 16.40 33.59 2.06
CA ILE A 20 15.70 32.73 3.03
C ILE A 20 14.52 31.99 2.37
N ALA A 21 13.74 32.68 1.53
CA ALA A 21 12.62 32.07 0.82
C ALA A 21 13.07 30.94 -0.13
N ILE A 22 14.19 31.13 -0.85
CA ILE A 22 14.75 30.11 -1.75
C ILE A 22 15.22 28.88 -0.96
N ILE A 23 15.85 29.10 0.20
CA ILE A 23 16.30 28.02 1.09
C ILE A 23 15.11 27.22 1.62
N MET A 24 14.06 27.90 2.09
CA MET A 24 12.82 27.26 2.57
C MET A 24 12.14 26.42 1.50
N LEU A 25 12.02 26.93 0.27
CA LEU A 25 11.44 26.18 -0.86
C LEU A 25 12.27 24.93 -1.21
N SER A 26 13.59 25.02 -1.11
CA SER A 26 14.50 23.90 -1.38
C SER A 26 14.40 22.82 -0.31
N ILE A 27 14.34 23.22 0.96
CA ILE A 27 14.12 22.29 2.10
C ILE A 27 12.75 21.62 1.97
N GLY A 28 11.69 22.37 1.63
CA GLY A 28 10.35 21.82 1.42
C GLY A 28 10.31 20.74 0.33
N LYS A 29 11.04 20.95 -0.79
CA LYS A 29 11.17 19.95 -1.85
C LYS A 29 11.93 18.71 -1.41
N LEU A 30 13.01 18.87 -0.64
CA LEU A 30 13.78 17.75 -0.10
C LEU A 30 12.96 16.90 0.88
N VAL A 31 12.20 17.54 1.76
CA VAL A 31 11.32 16.85 2.72
C VAL A 31 10.17 16.11 1.99
N GLN A 32 9.59 16.71 0.95
CA GLN A 32 8.58 16.02 0.11
C GLN A 32 9.17 14.82 -0.64
N TYR A 33 10.39 14.95 -1.16
CA TYR A 33 11.06 13.87 -1.87
C TYR A 33 11.43 12.72 -0.93
N ASP A 34 11.96 13.02 0.26
CA ASP A 34 12.30 12.02 1.27
C ASP A 34 11.06 11.32 1.84
N SER A 35 9.98 12.05 2.09
CA SER A 35 8.70 11.47 2.51
C SER A 35 8.05 10.59 1.43
N GLY A 36 8.16 10.98 0.15
CA GLY A 36 7.71 10.16 -0.97
C GLY A 36 8.51 8.87 -1.14
N LEU A 37 9.84 8.94 -1.02
CA LEU A 37 10.71 7.76 -1.07
C LEU A 37 10.47 6.81 0.10
N ASN A 38 10.35 7.34 1.32
CA ASN A 38 10.06 6.54 2.51
C ASN A 38 8.68 5.88 2.42
N PHE A 39 7.68 6.57 1.87
CA PHE A 39 6.36 6.00 1.62
C PHE A 39 6.41 4.83 0.63
N GLU A 40 7.03 5.02 -0.54
CA GLU A 40 7.16 3.96 -1.56
C GLU A 40 8.01 2.76 -1.07
N TYR A 41 9.09 3.02 -0.33
CA TYR A 41 9.92 1.98 0.26
C TYR A 41 9.16 1.16 1.31
N ASN A 42 8.48 1.83 2.24
CA ASN A 42 7.69 1.18 3.28
C ASN A 42 6.52 0.41 2.67
N LYS A 43 5.87 0.99 1.67
CA LYS A 43 4.76 0.38 0.92
C LYS A 43 5.18 -0.91 0.22
N LYS A 44 6.31 -0.90 -0.51
CA LYS A 44 6.83 -2.11 -1.19
C LYS A 44 7.18 -3.20 -0.20
N ASN A 45 7.90 -2.86 0.87
CA ASN A 45 8.24 -3.83 1.91
C ASN A 45 6.99 -4.41 2.57
N TYR A 46 5.97 -3.59 2.77
CA TYR A 46 4.72 -4.02 3.37
C TYR A 46 3.93 -4.99 2.46
N LEU A 47 3.84 -4.71 1.15
CA LEU A 47 3.26 -5.62 0.17
C LEU A 47 3.98 -6.98 0.16
N ASP A 48 5.31 -6.96 0.20
CA ASP A 48 6.12 -8.18 0.26
C ASP A 48 5.87 -8.98 1.55
N ILE A 49 5.77 -8.30 2.70
CA ILE A 49 5.42 -8.93 3.98
C ILE A 49 4.02 -9.56 3.93
N LEU A 50 3.02 -8.82 3.43
CA LEU A 50 1.66 -9.34 3.29
C LEU A 50 1.60 -10.54 2.35
N SER A 51 2.32 -10.49 1.23
CA SER A 51 2.39 -11.58 0.26
C SER A 51 3.02 -12.83 0.89
N LYS A 52 4.17 -12.68 1.56
CA LYS A 52 4.85 -13.77 2.28
C LYS A 52 3.99 -14.37 3.39
N ASN A 53 3.31 -13.53 4.17
CA ASN A 53 2.43 -13.98 5.24
C ASN A 53 1.23 -14.74 4.67
N THR A 54 0.59 -14.19 3.63
CA THR A 54 -0.55 -14.80 2.96
C THR A 54 -0.18 -16.17 2.37
N ASN A 55 0.98 -16.30 1.73
CA ASN A 55 1.47 -17.58 1.21
C ASN A 55 1.87 -18.57 2.32
N SER A 56 2.38 -18.08 3.45
CA SER A 56 2.66 -18.94 4.62
C SER A 56 1.38 -19.47 5.26
N ILE A 57 0.33 -18.64 5.32
CA ILE A 57 -0.99 -19.00 5.82
C ILE A 57 -1.67 -19.97 4.85
N SER A 58 -1.62 -19.70 3.54
CA SER A 58 -2.30 -20.50 2.51
C SER A 58 -1.86 -21.97 2.54
N LYS A 59 -0.58 -22.23 2.85
CA LYS A 59 -0.01 -23.58 3.03
C LYS A 59 -0.58 -24.34 4.23
N LYS A 60 -1.15 -23.66 5.21
CA LYS A 60 -1.72 -24.27 6.44
C LYS A 60 -3.22 -24.60 6.29
N ILE A 61 -3.84 -24.18 5.19
CA ILE A 61 -5.27 -24.35 4.97
C ILE A 61 -5.52 -25.77 4.45
N ASN A 62 -6.50 -26.45 5.03
CA ASN A 62 -6.94 -27.73 4.51
C ASN A 62 -7.75 -27.53 3.22
N LEU A 63 -7.28 -28.08 2.11
CA LEU A 63 -7.86 -27.91 0.78
C LEU A 63 -8.70 -29.10 0.30
N THR A 64 -8.95 -30.12 1.14
CA THR A 64 -9.63 -31.36 0.71
C THR A 64 -11.02 -31.13 0.13
N ASN A 65 -11.72 -30.08 0.58
CA ASN A 65 -13.11 -29.82 0.20
C ASN A 65 -13.28 -28.84 -0.96
N TYR A 66 -12.19 -28.41 -1.59
CA TYR A 66 -12.24 -27.36 -2.60
C TYR A 66 -11.81 -27.86 -3.98
N GLN A 67 -12.35 -27.23 -5.01
CA GLN A 67 -12.15 -27.57 -6.41
C GLN A 67 -10.97 -26.82 -7.02
N LEU A 68 -10.40 -27.37 -8.09
CA LEU A 68 -9.36 -26.69 -8.86
C LEU A 68 -9.92 -25.42 -9.51
N ASN A 69 -9.09 -24.37 -9.57
CA ASN A 69 -9.44 -23.03 -10.06
C ASN A 69 -10.60 -22.36 -9.30
N GLU A 70 -10.97 -22.88 -8.13
CA GLU A 70 -11.94 -22.23 -7.26
C GLU A 70 -11.32 -20.96 -6.64
N ASN A 71 -12.08 -19.87 -6.64
CA ASN A 71 -11.72 -18.65 -5.92
C ASN A 71 -11.90 -18.89 -4.43
N ILE A 72 -10.82 -18.65 -3.68
CA ILE A 72 -10.80 -18.74 -2.24
C ILE A 72 -10.54 -17.35 -1.67
N TYR A 73 -11.34 -17.00 -0.68
CA TYR A 73 -11.22 -15.78 0.08
C TYR A 73 -10.76 -16.11 1.49
N LEU A 74 -9.69 -15.46 1.93
CA LEU A 74 -9.20 -15.62 3.28
C LEU A 74 -9.89 -14.61 4.17
N TYR A 75 -10.52 -15.06 5.24
CA TYR A 75 -11.18 -14.23 6.25
C TYR A 75 -10.51 -14.41 7.62
N LYS A 76 -10.10 -13.31 8.26
CA LYS A 76 -9.51 -13.33 9.61
C LYS A 76 -10.60 -12.99 10.64
N THR A 77 -10.81 -13.89 11.59
CA THR A 77 -11.67 -13.68 12.75
C THR A 77 -10.85 -13.90 14.02
N GLY A 78 -10.57 -12.82 14.76
CA GLY A 78 -9.63 -12.85 15.89
C GLY A 78 -8.24 -13.34 15.47
N ASN A 79 -7.78 -14.45 16.05
CA ASN A 79 -6.49 -15.08 15.71
C ASN A 79 -6.61 -16.19 14.66
N THR A 80 -7.82 -16.48 14.20
CA THR A 80 -8.10 -17.59 13.30
C THR A 80 -8.27 -17.06 11.87
N ILE A 81 -7.75 -17.82 10.91
CA ILE A 81 -7.95 -17.53 9.49
C ILE A 81 -8.79 -18.65 8.89
N LEU A 82 -9.90 -18.26 8.29
CA LEU A 82 -10.84 -19.13 7.61
C LEU A 82 -10.67 -18.96 6.10
N ALA A 83 -10.83 -20.05 5.36
CA ALA A 83 -10.98 -20.04 3.91
C ALA A 83 -12.46 -20.13 3.58
N LEU A 84 -12.91 -19.26 2.67
CA LEU A 84 -14.29 -19.19 2.19
C LEU A 84 -14.26 -19.31 0.66
N SER A 85 -15.20 -20.02 0.07
CA SER A 85 -15.29 -20.15 -1.39
C SER A 85 -16.63 -19.71 -1.96
N GLY A 86 -16.67 -19.44 -3.26
CA GLY A 86 -17.86 -19.00 -3.98
C GLY A 86 -18.05 -17.47 -4.06
N ASN A 87 -18.86 -17.04 -5.02
CA ASN A 87 -19.02 -15.61 -5.39
C ASN A 87 -19.55 -14.72 -4.27
N LEU A 88 -20.36 -15.25 -3.34
CA LEU A 88 -20.93 -14.45 -2.24
C LEU A 88 -19.87 -13.97 -1.23
N ASN A 89 -18.67 -14.57 -1.25
CA ASN A 89 -17.57 -14.22 -0.36
C ASN A 89 -16.62 -13.16 -0.97
N SER A 90 -17.02 -12.53 -2.09
CA SER A 90 -16.24 -11.48 -2.75
C SER A 90 -15.99 -10.24 -1.88
N ASP A 91 -16.78 -10.04 -0.83
CA ASP A 91 -16.62 -8.93 0.10
C ASP A 91 -15.29 -9.02 0.87
N PHE A 92 -14.71 -10.21 0.98
CA PHE A 92 -13.42 -10.44 1.64
C PHE A 92 -12.22 -10.33 0.69
N LYS A 93 -12.45 -9.92 -0.57
CA LYS A 93 -11.41 -9.78 -1.60
C LYS A 93 -10.49 -8.59 -1.35
N TYR A 94 -11.01 -7.52 -0.74
CA TYR A 94 -10.33 -6.24 -0.61
C TYR A 94 -9.85 -5.99 0.81
N ILE A 95 -8.60 -5.58 0.94
CA ILE A 95 -7.96 -5.22 2.21
C ILE A 95 -7.24 -3.87 2.10
N ASN A 96 -7.04 -3.20 3.23
CA ASN A 96 -6.16 -2.03 3.30
C ASN A 96 -4.68 -2.43 3.56
N TYR A 97 -3.80 -1.43 3.66
CA TYR A 97 -2.39 -1.59 4.07
C TYR A 97 -2.20 -1.96 5.55
N LEU A 98 -3.26 -2.31 6.28
CA LEU A 98 -3.17 -2.92 7.61
C LEU A 98 -3.61 -4.40 7.57
N GLY A 99 -4.01 -4.90 6.39
CA GLY A 99 -4.58 -6.23 6.22
C GLY A 99 -6.02 -6.36 6.70
N GLU A 100 -6.69 -5.25 6.97
CA GLU A 100 -8.09 -5.20 7.40
C GLU A 100 -9.00 -5.22 6.17
N TYR A 101 -10.10 -5.97 6.25
CA TYR A 101 -11.08 -6.03 5.17
C TYR A 101 -11.80 -4.71 5.01
N ILE A 102 -11.96 -4.29 3.76
CA ILE A 102 -12.60 -3.01 3.43
C ILE A 102 -13.68 -3.22 2.36
N ASN A 103 -14.78 -2.48 2.50
CA ASN A 103 -15.78 -2.41 1.45
C ASN A 103 -15.23 -1.55 0.31
N SER A 104 -15.05 -2.15 -0.86
CA SER A 104 -14.50 -1.44 -2.02
C SER A 104 -15.41 -0.31 -2.52
N GLY A 105 -16.72 -0.35 -2.25
CA GLY A 105 -17.68 0.66 -2.74
C GLY A 105 -17.62 1.99 -1.99
N SER A 106 -17.21 1.96 -0.72
CA SER A 106 -17.16 3.15 0.16
C SER A 106 -15.76 3.69 0.40
N TYR A 107 -14.73 3.02 -0.13
CA TYR A 107 -13.33 3.34 0.13
C TYR A 107 -12.72 4.12 -1.04
N ASN A 108 -12.35 5.37 -0.79
CA ASN A 108 -11.62 6.20 -1.75
C ASN A 108 -10.12 6.08 -1.50
N GLY A 109 -9.34 5.83 -2.55
CA GLY A 109 -7.89 5.69 -2.49
C GLY A 109 -7.40 4.30 -2.87
N VAL A 110 -6.23 3.94 -2.34
CA VAL A 110 -5.52 2.71 -2.71
C VAL A 110 -5.99 1.54 -1.85
N ILE A 111 -6.44 0.48 -2.51
CA ILE A 111 -6.87 -0.78 -1.91
C ILE A 111 -5.96 -1.92 -2.40
N LEU A 112 -5.89 -2.99 -1.62
CA LEU A 112 -5.18 -4.21 -1.99
C LEU A 112 -6.20 -5.29 -2.28
N GLU A 113 -6.12 -5.89 -3.47
CA GLU A 113 -6.93 -7.01 -3.89
C GLU A 113 -6.16 -8.31 -3.66
N ARG A 114 -6.76 -9.22 -2.88
CA ARG A 114 -6.22 -10.55 -2.62
C ARG A 114 -6.99 -11.57 -3.46
N ASN A 115 -6.28 -12.19 -4.40
CA ASN A 115 -6.82 -13.24 -5.25
C ASN A 115 -6.13 -14.55 -4.90
N CYS A 116 -6.84 -15.46 -4.25
CA CYS A 116 -6.34 -16.81 -4.00
C CYS A 116 -7.08 -17.81 -4.88
N LEU A 117 -6.31 -18.65 -5.57
CA LEU A 117 -6.81 -19.66 -6.48
C LEU A 117 -6.20 -21.01 -6.12
N ILE A 118 -7.00 -22.06 -6.18
CA ILE A 118 -6.50 -23.42 -6.03
C ILE A 118 -5.86 -23.87 -7.33
N LYS A 119 -4.60 -24.25 -7.25
CA LYS A 119 -3.80 -24.79 -8.36
C LYS A 119 -3.24 -26.15 -7.95
N LYS A 120 -2.73 -26.90 -8.93
CA LYS A 120 -1.88 -28.06 -8.64
C LYS A 120 -0.43 -27.62 -8.49
N ASP A 121 0.27 -28.21 -7.53
CA ASP A 121 1.72 -28.14 -7.48
C ASP A 121 2.37 -29.17 -8.43
N PHE A 122 3.70 -29.24 -8.40
CA PHE A 122 4.47 -30.20 -9.19
C PHE A 122 4.16 -31.68 -8.87
N PHE A 123 3.58 -31.95 -7.70
CA PHE A 123 3.27 -33.30 -7.21
C PHE A 123 1.76 -33.61 -7.30
N ASP A 124 1.02 -32.90 -8.17
CA ASP A 124 -0.44 -33.04 -8.34
C ASP A 124 -1.27 -32.73 -7.07
N LYS A 125 -0.68 -32.09 -6.06
CA LYS A 125 -1.39 -31.70 -4.83
C LYS A 125 -2.06 -30.35 -5.03
N ASN A 126 -3.27 -30.23 -4.48
CA ASN A 126 -3.96 -28.94 -4.41
C ASN A 126 -3.15 -28.00 -3.50
N ILE A 127 -2.79 -26.84 -4.04
CA ILE A 127 -2.14 -25.75 -3.33
C ILE A 127 -2.94 -24.47 -3.51
N LEU A 128 -2.91 -23.64 -2.48
CA LEU A 128 -3.54 -22.33 -2.52
C LEU A 128 -2.50 -21.27 -2.92
N ASN A 129 -2.64 -20.76 -4.14
CA ASN A 129 -1.79 -19.71 -4.68
C ASN A 129 -2.48 -18.36 -4.53
N CYS A 130 -1.94 -17.51 -3.65
CA CYS A 130 -2.47 -16.19 -3.38
C CYS A 130 -1.59 -15.09 -4.00
N GLU A 131 -2.22 -14.18 -4.73
CA GLU A 131 -1.61 -12.97 -5.25
C GLU A 131 -2.26 -11.76 -4.58
N ILE A 132 -1.43 -10.79 -4.19
CA ILE A 132 -1.89 -9.49 -3.70
C ILE A 132 -1.52 -8.46 -4.75
N LYS A 133 -2.52 -7.71 -5.22
CA LYS A 133 -2.36 -6.65 -6.22
C LYS A 133 -2.90 -5.35 -5.66
N GLU A 134 -2.19 -4.27 -5.92
CA GLU A 134 -2.67 -2.93 -5.60
C GLU A 134 -3.67 -2.45 -6.65
N ILE A 135 -4.78 -1.86 -6.20
CA ILE A 135 -5.78 -1.23 -7.04
C ILE A 135 -6.02 0.18 -6.51
N THR A 136 -5.92 1.18 -7.38
CA THR A 136 -6.36 2.53 -7.04
C THR A 136 -7.81 2.68 -7.45
N LYS A 137 -8.70 2.91 -6.48
CA LYS A 137 -10.08 3.31 -6.79
C LYS A 137 -10.17 4.82 -6.91
N LYS A 138 -10.76 5.25 -8.02
CA LYS A 138 -11.06 6.65 -8.32
C LYS A 138 -12.37 7.06 -7.67
#